data_AF-A0A2W6VGE9-F1
#
_entry.id   AF-A0A2W6VGE9-F1
#
_cell.length_a   1.000
_cell.length_b   1.000
_cell.length_c   1.000
_cell.angle_alpha   90.00
_cell.angle_beta   90.00
_cell.angle_gamma   90.00
#
_symmetry.space_group_name_H-M   'P 1'
#
loop_
_entity.id
_entity.type
_entity.pdbx_description
1 polymer ?
#
loop_
_entity_poly.entity_id
_entity_poly.type
_entity_poly.pdbx_seq_one_letter_code
_entity_poly.pdbx_strand_id
1 'polypeptide(L)'
;MPRLSFRSALPAVLCAGLIIGTGAMTGAAAFAAGSDAEQATTSTESISAPLSTITATGESALADARDAVAAARQVTVDIATSGLTVNAASTVIDTSALREDIDKLRELDVTPALLIPELAANAATETQSVREQTAALRGALDAAIAQKAAEEAAAKAAAEAAAKAQAEAEAAAKAQAEAQATAAAKAQPASVPAVNVNVDPASAQGIARSMMAANYGWGDDQFACLVSLWNRESGWRVNAGNASGAYGIPQALPGSKMASAGADWQTNPATQIAWGLGYIAGRYGNPCGAWSHSEATGWY
;
A
#
# COMPACT_ATOMS: atom_id res chain seq x y z
N MET A 1 23.50 1.13 -24.41
CA MET A 1 23.81 0.08 -23.42
C MET A 1 22.58 -0.17 -22.57
N PRO A 2 22.31 -1.42 -22.18
CA PRO A 2 21.01 -2.05 -22.43
C PRO A 2 20.03 -2.00 -21.26
N ARG A 3 18.74 -2.05 -21.63
CA ARG A 3 17.59 -2.35 -20.76
C ARG A 3 17.65 -3.82 -20.34
N LEU A 4 17.58 -4.09 -19.04
CA LEU A 4 17.40 -5.43 -18.51
C LEU A 4 15.92 -5.65 -18.17
N SER A 5 15.30 -6.53 -18.95
CA SER A 5 14.01 -7.14 -18.72
C SER A 5 14.13 -8.23 -17.66
N PHE A 6 13.29 -8.19 -16.62
CA PHE A 6 13.04 -9.37 -15.80
C PHE A 6 11.60 -9.85 -16.01
N ARG A 7 11.52 -11.07 -16.54
CA ARG A 7 10.31 -11.83 -16.82
C ARG A 7 9.77 -12.46 -15.54
N SER A 8 8.44 -12.55 -15.48
CA SER A 8 7.67 -13.38 -14.56
C SER A 8 8.09 -14.84 -14.56
N ALA A 9 8.02 -15.47 -13.38
CA ALA A 9 7.79 -16.90 -13.23
C ALA A 9 6.97 -17.17 -11.96
N LEU A 10 5.74 -17.62 -12.16
CA LEU A 10 4.96 -18.50 -11.29
C LEU A 10 4.76 -19.80 -12.10
N PRO A 11 4.63 -20.99 -11.48
CA PRO A 11 3.34 -21.34 -10.86
C PRO A 11 3.35 -22.30 -9.65
N ALA A 12 2.27 -22.17 -8.86
CA ALA A 12 1.42 -23.19 -8.21
C ALA A 12 2.01 -24.44 -7.52
N VAL A 13 1.63 -24.66 -6.25
CA VAL A 13 0.96 -25.90 -5.79
C VAL A 13 0.00 -25.59 -4.62
N LEU A 14 -1.15 -26.27 -4.65
CA LEU A 14 -2.37 -26.15 -3.87
C LEU A 14 -2.41 -27.17 -2.71
N CYS A 15 -3.16 -26.84 -1.65
CA CYS A 15 -3.83 -27.74 -0.66
C CYS A 15 -2.98 -28.51 0.38
N ALA A 16 -3.23 -28.27 1.68
CA ALA A 16 -4.23 -28.99 2.49
C ALA A 16 -4.10 -28.69 4.00
N GLY A 17 -5.22 -28.68 4.72
CA GLY A 17 -5.28 -29.18 6.10
C GLY A 17 -5.29 -28.16 7.24
N LEU A 18 -6.40 -27.46 7.42
CA LEU A 18 -6.78 -26.85 8.70
C LEU A 18 -7.16 -27.98 9.69
N ILE A 19 -6.39 -28.17 10.76
CA ILE A 19 -6.82 -28.94 11.94
C ILE A 19 -6.74 -28.01 13.15
N ILE A 20 -7.91 -27.68 13.69
CA ILE A 20 -8.09 -27.04 14.98
C ILE A 20 -7.90 -28.14 16.02
N GLY A 21 -6.79 -28.08 16.77
CA GLY A 21 -6.51 -28.94 17.91
C GLY A 21 -6.18 -28.09 19.13
N THR A 22 -7.18 -27.82 19.96
CA THR A 22 -6.99 -27.29 21.31
C THR A 22 -6.28 -28.34 22.17
N GLY A 23 -5.02 -28.08 22.51
CA GLY A 23 -4.24 -28.88 23.44
C GLY A 23 -3.64 -27.99 24.51
N ALA A 24 -4.32 -27.88 25.65
CA ALA A 24 -3.70 -27.40 26.86
C ALA A 24 -2.73 -28.48 27.34
N MET A 25 -1.42 -28.19 27.33
CA MET A 25 -0.44 -28.99 28.07
C MET A 25 0.26 -28.12 29.09
N THR A 26 -0.20 -28.28 30.33
CA THR A 26 0.60 -28.09 31.54
C THR A 26 1.81 -29.03 31.47
N GLY A 27 2.95 -28.49 31.04
CA GLY A 27 4.25 -29.15 31.12
C GLY A 27 5.04 -28.58 32.27
N ALA A 28 4.92 -29.20 33.46
CA ALA A 28 5.89 -29.03 34.53
C ALA A 28 7.21 -29.66 34.06
N ALA A 29 8.18 -28.83 33.66
CA ALA A 29 9.55 -29.29 33.51
C ALA A 29 10.13 -29.45 34.92
N ALA A 30 10.27 -30.71 35.32
CA ALA A 30 11.01 -31.11 36.50
C ALA A 30 12.44 -30.56 36.38
N PHE A 31 12.85 -29.77 37.38
CA PHE A 31 14.25 -29.53 37.69
C PHE A 31 14.88 -30.88 38.02
N ALA A 32 15.49 -31.53 37.03
CA ALA A 32 16.47 -32.56 37.29
C ALA A 32 17.71 -31.86 37.83
N ALA A 33 17.83 -31.86 39.16
CA ALA A 33 19.08 -31.63 39.85
C ALA A 33 20.06 -32.73 39.42
N GLY A 34 20.79 -32.47 38.33
CA GLY A 34 22.05 -33.12 38.04
C GLY A 34 23.06 -32.60 39.05
N SER A 35 23.18 -33.30 40.17
CA SER A 35 24.33 -33.19 41.05
C SER A 35 25.55 -33.71 40.31
N ASP A 36 26.19 -32.84 39.53
CA ASP A 36 27.58 -33.05 39.18
C ASP A 36 28.39 -32.80 40.45
N ALA A 37 28.82 -33.91 41.02
CA ALA A 37 29.74 -33.97 42.12
C ALA A 37 30.95 -33.08 41.79
N GLU A 38 31.18 -32.16 42.71
CA GLU A 38 32.46 -31.49 42.93
C GLU A 38 33.57 -32.53 42.99
N GLN A 39 34.16 -32.86 41.84
CA GLN A 39 35.52 -33.36 41.80
C GLN A 39 36.41 -32.14 41.87
N ALA A 40 36.77 -31.79 43.11
CA ALA A 40 38.01 -31.11 43.41
C ALA A 40 39.18 -32.02 42.96
N THR A 41 39.41 -32.10 41.66
CA THR A 41 40.74 -32.42 41.16
C THR A 41 41.56 -31.15 41.36
N THR A 42 42.26 -31.12 42.50
CA THR A 42 43.49 -30.35 42.64
C THR A 42 44.50 -30.92 41.65
N SER A 43 44.27 -30.63 40.37
CA SER A 43 45.27 -30.79 39.33
C SER A 43 46.36 -29.79 39.68
N THR A 44 47.38 -30.27 40.36
CA THR A 44 48.69 -29.63 40.35
C THR A 44 49.16 -29.76 38.89
N GLU A 45 48.66 -28.89 38.01
CA GLU A 45 49.09 -28.85 36.62
C GLU A 45 50.60 -28.63 36.64
N SER A 46 51.31 -29.60 36.08
CA SER A 46 52.76 -29.54 35.97
C SER A 46 53.12 -28.28 35.18
N ILE A 47 54.05 -27.50 35.73
CA ILE A 47 54.49 -26.16 35.29
C ILE A 47 55.32 -26.24 33.99
N SER A 48 54.95 -27.11 33.06
CA SER A 48 55.72 -27.36 31.84
C SER A 48 54.79 -27.80 30.70
N ALA A 49 53.79 -26.97 30.39
CA ALA A 49 53.27 -26.98 29.03
C ALA A 49 54.45 -26.68 28.09
N PRO A 50 54.63 -27.41 26.99
CA PRO A 50 55.71 -27.10 26.07
C PRO A 50 55.53 -25.66 25.57
N LEU A 51 56.63 -24.92 25.44
CA LEU A 51 56.62 -23.50 25.04
C LEU A 51 55.74 -23.25 23.79
N SER A 52 55.71 -24.22 22.86
CA SER A 52 54.84 -24.21 21.69
C SER A 52 53.34 -24.09 21.99
N THR A 53 52.86 -24.74 23.06
CA THR A 53 51.45 -24.67 23.46
C THR A 53 51.12 -23.31 24.08
N ILE A 54 52.02 -22.77 24.91
CA ILE A 54 51.85 -21.44 25.51
C ILE A 54 51.77 -20.37 24.42
N THR A 55 52.69 -20.40 23.44
CA THR A 55 52.65 -19.48 22.30
C THR A 55 51.39 -19.66 21.47
N ALA A 56 50.96 -20.90 21.18
CA ALA A 56 49.75 -21.17 20.42
C ALA A 56 48.47 -20.64 21.12
N THR A 57 48.40 -20.74 22.45
CA THR A 57 47.29 -20.17 23.24
C THR A 57 47.27 -18.64 23.12
N GLY A 58 48.42 -17.99 23.20
CA GLY A 58 48.54 -16.53 23.02
C GLY A 58 48.13 -16.08 21.61
N GLU A 59 48.57 -16.78 20.57
CA GLU A 59 48.19 -16.52 19.18
C GLU A 59 46.69 -16.69 18.93
N SER A 60 46.08 -17.73 19.50
CA SER A 60 44.64 -17.95 19.42
C SER A 60 43.86 -16.83 20.12
N ALA A 61 44.26 -16.44 21.33
CA ALA A 61 43.61 -15.35 22.06
C ALA A 61 43.71 -14.01 21.30
N LEU A 62 44.85 -13.76 20.64
CA LEU A 62 45.06 -12.59 19.81
C LEU A 62 44.14 -12.57 18.57
N ALA A 63 43.96 -13.71 17.90
CA ALA A 63 43.06 -13.82 16.76
C ALA A 63 41.60 -13.55 17.19
N ASP A 64 41.16 -14.21 18.26
CA ASP A 64 39.84 -14.06 18.85
C ASP A 64 39.51 -12.60 19.25
N ALA A 65 40.47 -11.92 19.88
CA ALA A 65 40.34 -10.53 20.29
C ALA A 65 40.18 -9.59 19.09
N ARG A 66 40.94 -9.81 18.01
CA ARG A 66 40.84 -9.00 16.78
C ARG A 66 39.48 -9.18 16.10
N ASP A 67 38.99 -10.40 16.04
CA ASP A 67 37.68 -10.71 15.47
C ASP A 67 36.56 -10.06 16.28
N ALA A 68 36.64 -10.08 17.61
CA ALA A 68 35.67 -9.38 18.47
C ALA A 68 35.67 -7.86 18.25
N VAL A 69 36.84 -7.23 18.14
CA VAL A 69 36.93 -5.79 17.82
C VAL A 69 36.36 -5.47 16.44
N ALA A 70 36.60 -6.32 15.44
CA ALA A 70 36.04 -6.15 14.11
C ALA A 70 34.51 -6.26 14.10
N ALA A 71 33.95 -7.28 14.78
CA ALA A 71 32.51 -7.45 14.94
C ALA A 71 31.84 -6.27 15.67
N ALA A 72 32.48 -5.77 16.73
CA ALA A 72 32.00 -4.60 17.47
C ALA A 72 31.95 -3.33 16.59
N ARG A 73 32.96 -3.12 15.72
CA ARG A 73 32.93 -2.02 14.74
C ARG A 73 31.84 -2.22 13.68
N GLN A 74 31.67 -3.45 13.22
CA GLN A 74 30.68 -3.77 12.19
C GLN A 74 29.26 -3.45 12.67
N VAL A 75 28.90 -3.82 13.91
CA VAL A 75 27.56 -3.53 14.42
C VAL A 75 27.30 -2.02 14.56
N THR A 76 28.31 -1.22 14.94
CA THR A 76 28.19 0.25 14.95
C THR A 76 27.96 0.81 13.55
N VAL A 77 28.61 0.25 12.51
CA VAL A 77 28.39 0.64 11.11
C VAL A 77 27.00 0.22 10.62
N ASP A 78 26.55 -1.00 10.96
CA ASP A 78 25.22 -1.50 10.61
C ASP A 78 24.14 -0.58 11.21
N ILE A 79 24.28 -0.16 12.47
CA ILE A 79 23.37 0.79 13.13
C ILE A 79 23.36 2.13 12.40
N ALA A 80 24.54 2.72 12.14
CA ALA A 80 24.63 4.01 11.46
C ALA A 80 24.00 3.96 10.05
N THR A 81 24.22 2.86 9.32
CA THR A 81 23.67 2.65 7.97
C THR A 81 22.16 2.42 7.99
N SER A 82 21.63 1.77 9.04
CA SER A 82 20.20 1.50 9.16
C SER A 82 19.36 2.77 9.30
N GLY A 83 19.94 3.86 9.83
CA GLY A 83 19.22 5.08 10.17
C GLY A 83 18.15 4.90 11.25
N LEU A 84 18.16 3.76 11.96
CA LEU A 84 17.21 3.44 13.02
C LEU A 84 17.69 3.94 14.37
N THR A 85 16.74 4.37 15.20
CA THR A 85 16.97 4.61 16.63
C THR A 85 16.96 3.27 17.35
N VAL A 86 18.11 2.83 17.85
CA VAL A 86 18.24 1.60 18.64
C VAL A 86 18.07 1.94 20.12
N ASN A 87 17.25 1.16 20.83
CA ASN A 87 17.06 1.31 22.28
C ASN A 87 18.24 0.67 23.02
N ALA A 88 19.36 1.38 23.08
CA ALA A 88 20.56 1.01 23.81
C ALA A 88 21.17 2.25 24.49
N ALA A 89 21.84 2.05 25.63
CA ALA A 89 22.50 3.14 26.35
C ALA A 89 23.67 3.77 25.57
N SER A 90 24.30 2.98 24.69
CA SER A 90 25.33 3.42 23.75
C SER A 90 25.24 2.59 22.47
N THR A 91 25.54 3.20 21.33
CA THR A 91 25.69 2.53 20.02
C THR A 91 27.16 2.25 19.68
N VAL A 92 28.07 2.59 20.59
CA VAL A 92 29.52 2.40 20.48
C VAL A 92 29.98 1.51 21.63
N ILE A 93 30.72 0.46 21.28
CA ILE A 93 31.28 -0.50 22.23
C ILE A 93 32.71 -0.05 22.57
N ASP A 94 32.97 0.17 23.85
CA ASP A 94 34.33 0.44 24.30
C ASP A 94 35.18 -0.84 24.16
N THR A 95 36.31 -0.67 23.50
CA THR A 95 37.23 -1.73 23.08
C THR A 95 38.66 -1.33 23.41
N SER A 96 38.84 -0.27 24.21
CA SER A 96 40.15 0.27 24.59
C SER A 96 40.98 -0.75 25.38
N ALA A 97 40.40 -1.34 26.44
CA ALA A 97 41.04 -2.38 27.24
C ALA A 97 41.47 -3.59 26.39
N LEU A 98 40.55 -4.12 25.57
CA LEU A 98 40.86 -5.24 24.68
C LEU A 98 41.95 -4.91 23.64
N ARG A 99 42.04 -3.66 23.17
CA ARG A 99 43.12 -3.24 22.26
C ARG A 99 44.47 -3.20 22.96
N GLU A 100 44.51 -2.80 24.22
CA GLU A 100 45.75 -2.83 25.01
C GLU A 100 46.27 -4.27 25.15
N ASP A 101 45.39 -5.24 25.40
CA ASP A 101 45.77 -6.66 25.48
C ASP A 101 46.19 -7.22 24.11
N ILE A 102 45.54 -6.81 23.02
CA ILE A 102 45.96 -7.14 21.64
C ILE A 102 47.38 -6.63 21.37
N ASP A 103 47.72 -5.42 21.81
CA ASP A 103 49.04 -4.83 21.59
C ASP A 103 50.11 -5.58 22.38
N LYS A 104 49.85 -5.92 23.64
CA LYS A 104 50.74 -6.76 24.45
C LYS A 104 50.92 -8.17 23.84
N LEU A 105 49.86 -8.79 23.32
CA LEU A 105 49.90 -10.09 22.65
C LEU A 105 50.53 -10.04 21.24
N ARG A 106 50.69 -8.87 20.62
CA ARG A 106 51.47 -8.73 19.38
C ARG A 106 52.98 -8.77 19.64
N GLU A 107 53.39 -8.39 20.84
CA GLU A 107 54.78 -8.30 21.26
C GLU A 107 55.26 -9.58 21.97
N LEU A 108 54.77 -10.75 21.54
CA LEU A 108 55.12 -12.04 22.16
C LEU A 108 56.62 -12.35 22.08
N ASP A 109 57.33 -11.84 21.07
CA ASP A 109 58.78 -12.02 20.89
C ASP A 109 59.61 -11.35 22.00
N VAL A 110 59.06 -10.33 22.66
CA VAL A 110 59.71 -9.59 23.76
C VAL A 110 59.03 -9.80 25.12
N THR A 111 57.91 -10.51 25.14
CA THR A 111 57.16 -10.84 26.36
C THR A 111 57.76 -12.08 27.02
N PRO A 112 58.12 -12.04 28.31
CA PRO A 112 58.54 -13.23 29.04
C PRO A 112 57.50 -14.35 28.92
N ALA A 113 57.91 -15.55 28.49
CA ALA A 113 57.01 -16.66 28.21
C ALA A 113 56.11 -17.05 29.40
N LEU A 114 56.54 -16.75 30.63
CA LEU A 114 55.78 -16.96 31.86
C LEU A 114 54.55 -16.03 32.00
N LEU A 115 54.50 -14.92 31.28
CA LEU A 115 53.39 -13.95 31.32
C LEU A 115 52.33 -14.20 30.24
N ILE A 116 52.64 -15.01 29.22
CA ILE A 116 51.73 -15.28 28.10
C ILE A 116 50.40 -15.90 28.56
N PRO A 117 50.37 -16.89 29.47
CA PRO A 117 49.09 -17.48 29.91
C PRO A 117 48.16 -16.48 30.59
N GLU A 118 48.70 -15.62 31.47
CA GLU A 118 47.93 -14.59 32.18
C GLU A 118 47.38 -13.54 31.20
N LEU A 119 48.23 -13.10 30.26
CA LEU A 119 47.82 -12.13 29.25
C LEU A 119 46.76 -12.70 28.30
N ALA A 120 46.90 -13.97 27.90
CA ALA A 120 45.90 -14.66 27.09
C ALA A 120 44.57 -14.84 27.83
N ALA A 121 44.60 -15.10 29.14
CA ALA A 121 43.41 -15.17 29.98
C ALA A 121 42.70 -13.82 30.08
N ASN A 122 43.43 -12.73 30.34
CA ASN A 122 42.88 -11.37 30.39
C ASN A 122 42.24 -10.97 29.05
N ALA A 123 42.96 -11.20 27.95
CA ALA A 123 42.44 -10.96 26.60
C ALA A 123 41.17 -11.78 26.33
N ALA A 124 41.11 -13.04 26.78
CA ALA A 124 39.92 -13.88 26.61
C ALA A 124 38.72 -13.33 27.39
N THR A 125 38.91 -12.86 28.62
CA THR A 125 37.85 -12.22 29.43
C THR A 125 37.33 -10.95 28.78
N GLU A 126 38.22 -10.04 28.35
CA GLU A 126 37.81 -8.81 27.66
C GLU A 126 37.14 -9.09 26.31
N THR A 127 37.65 -10.09 25.58
CA THR A 127 37.02 -10.56 24.33
C THR A 127 35.59 -11.03 24.59
N GLN A 128 35.35 -11.79 25.65
CA GLN A 128 34.02 -12.26 26.01
C GLN A 128 33.07 -11.10 26.33
N SER A 129 33.54 -10.11 27.11
CA SER A 129 32.78 -8.88 27.40
C SER A 129 32.38 -8.13 26.12
N VAL A 130 33.33 -7.94 25.19
CA VAL A 130 33.06 -7.27 23.90
C VAL A 130 32.08 -8.07 23.04
N ARG A 131 32.18 -9.40 23.01
CA ARG A 131 31.25 -10.26 22.27
C ARG A 131 29.82 -10.17 22.84
N GLU A 132 29.67 -10.17 24.16
CA GLU A 132 28.37 -10.03 24.82
C GLU A 132 27.74 -8.67 24.52
N GLN A 133 28.51 -7.59 24.62
CA GLN A 133 28.05 -6.24 24.26
C GLN A 133 27.68 -6.14 22.76
N THR A 134 28.47 -6.76 21.88
CA THR A 134 28.20 -6.83 20.44
C THR A 134 26.91 -7.59 20.14
N ALA A 135 26.71 -8.74 20.78
CA ALA A 135 25.50 -9.54 20.62
C ALA A 135 24.25 -8.81 21.14
N ALA A 136 24.35 -8.16 22.29
CA ALA A 136 23.27 -7.35 22.84
C ALA A 136 22.88 -6.19 21.89
N LEU A 137 23.88 -5.48 21.36
CA LEU A 137 23.65 -4.37 20.44
C LEU A 137 23.07 -4.84 19.10
N ARG A 138 23.52 -6.00 18.59
CA ARG A 138 22.96 -6.60 17.37
C ARG A 138 21.50 -7.03 17.57
N GLY A 139 21.20 -7.65 18.70
CA GLY A 139 19.81 -7.98 19.07
C GLY A 139 18.92 -6.74 19.20
N ALA A 140 19.45 -5.63 19.73
CA ALA A 140 18.72 -4.37 19.79
C ALA A 140 18.47 -3.75 18.40
N LEU A 141 19.42 -3.85 17.47
CA LEU A 141 19.23 -3.45 16.08
C LEU A 141 18.16 -4.30 15.39
N ASP A 142 18.22 -5.63 15.54
CA ASP A 142 17.24 -6.55 14.96
C ASP A 142 15.83 -6.28 15.50
N ALA A 143 15.71 -6.00 16.81
CA ALA A 143 14.45 -5.58 17.42
C ALA A 143 13.92 -4.26 16.85
N ALA A 144 14.80 -3.27 16.63
CA ALA A 144 14.41 -1.99 16.02
C ALA A 144 13.94 -2.17 14.56
N ILE A 145 14.59 -3.04 13.78
CA ILE A 145 14.17 -3.39 12.42
C ILE A 145 12.78 -4.06 12.45
N ALA A 146 12.58 -5.02 13.35
CA ALA A 146 11.30 -5.70 13.50
C ALA A 146 10.18 -4.75 13.93
N GLN A 147 10.47 -3.82 14.84
CA GLN A 147 9.51 -2.80 15.27
C GLN A 147 9.11 -1.90 14.10
N LYS A 148 10.07 -1.38 13.33
CA LYS A 148 9.75 -0.55 12.15
C LYS A 148 8.90 -1.31 11.13
N ALA A 149 9.23 -2.57 10.85
CA ALA A 149 8.45 -3.39 9.94
C ALA A 149 7.01 -3.62 10.46
N ALA A 150 6.83 -3.80 11.77
CA ALA A 150 5.52 -3.94 12.38
C ALA A 150 4.71 -2.63 12.32
N GLU A 151 5.35 -1.47 12.56
CA GLU A 151 4.72 -0.16 12.44
C GLU A 151 4.28 0.14 11.00
N GLU A 152 5.12 -0.15 10.01
CA GLU A 152 4.78 0.00 8.58
C GLU A 152 3.63 -0.93 8.17
N ALA A 153 3.64 -2.18 8.64
CA ALA A 153 2.55 -3.13 8.39
C ALA A 153 1.23 -2.67 9.04
N ALA A 154 1.28 -2.17 10.27
CA ALA A 154 0.11 -1.64 10.97
C ALA A 154 -0.43 -0.38 10.27
N ALA A 155 0.45 0.53 9.83
CA ALA A 155 0.06 1.73 9.09
C ALA A 155 -0.63 1.38 7.77
N LYS A 156 -0.07 0.41 7.03
CA LYS A 156 -0.68 -0.09 5.79
C LYS A 156 -2.07 -0.71 6.04
N ALA A 157 -2.18 -1.57 7.05
CA ALA A 157 -3.45 -2.20 7.41
C ALA A 157 -4.51 -1.16 7.82
N ALA A 158 -4.12 -0.14 8.58
CA ALA A 158 -4.98 0.97 8.97
C ALA A 158 -5.44 1.79 7.75
N ALA A 159 -4.55 2.08 6.80
CA ALA A 159 -4.89 2.78 5.57
C ALA A 159 -5.87 1.99 4.70
N GLU A 160 -5.65 0.68 4.55
CA GLU A 160 -6.56 -0.21 3.80
C GLU A 160 -7.94 -0.31 4.47
N ALA A 161 -7.98 -0.41 5.80
CA ALA A 161 -9.23 -0.41 6.55
C ALA A 161 -9.99 0.93 6.42
N ALA A 162 -9.29 2.06 6.47
CA ALA A 162 -9.88 3.37 6.28
C ALA A 162 -10.43 3.56 4.86
N ALA A 163 -9.68 3.12 3.83
CA ALA A 163 -10.14 3.16 2.44
C ALA A 163 -11.39 2.30 2.22
N LYS A 164 -11.43 1.10 2.82
CA LYS A 164 -12.62 0.24 2.78
C LYS A 164 -13.82 0.90 3.48
N ALA A 165 -13.62 1.47 4.66
CA ALA A 165 -14.68 2.16 5.38
C ALA A 165 -15.22 3.39 4.61
N GLN A 166 -14.36 4.15 3.94
CA GLN A 166 -14.80 5.23 3.05
C GLN A 166 -15.60 4.71 1.86
N ALA A 167 -15.14 3.66 1.18
CA ALA A 167 -15.87 3.07 0.06
C ALA A 167 -17.25 2.53 0.48
N GLU A 168 -17.35 1.91 1.66
CA GLU A 168 -18.63 1.45 2.22
C GLU A 168 -19.54 2.63 2.59
N ALA A 169 -19.00 3.71 3.16
CA ALA A 169 -19.76 4.91 3.48
C ALA A 169 -20.28 5.63 2.20
N GLU A 170 -19.46 5.73 1.16
CA GLU A 170 -19.85 6.28 -0.14
C GLU A 170 -20.92 5.42 -0.82
N ALA A 171 -20.77 4.09 -0.79
CA ALA A 171 -21.77 3.16 -1.31
C ALA A 171 -23.10 3.29 -0.55
N ALA A 172 -23.05 3.41 0.79
CA ALA A 172 -24.23 3.62 1.61
C ALA A 172 -24.89 4.97 1.34
N ALA A 173 -24.11 6.06 1.20
CA ALA A 173 -24.61 7.38 0.87
C ALA A 173 -25.28 7.41 -0.51
N LYS A 174 -24.68 6.75 -1.51
CA LYS A 174 -25.27 6.59 -2.85
C LYS A 174 -26.57 5.80 -2.80
N ALA A 175 -26.62 4.69 -2.06
CA ALA A 175 -27.83 3.90 -1.89
C ALA A 175 -28.95 4.70 -1.19
N GLN A 176 -28.61 5.53 -0.20
CA GLN A 176 -29.57 6.43 0.45
C GLN A 176 -30.07 7.52 -0.50
N ALA A 177 -29.19 8.12 -1.32
CA ALA A 177 -29.58 9.11 -2.31
C ALA A 177 -30.51 8.50 -3.38
N GLU A 178 -30.23 7.29 -3.86
CA GLU A 178 -31.10 6.55 -4.80
C GLU A 178 -32.46 6.21 -4.16
N ALA A 179 -32.47 5.78 -2.89
CA ALA A 179 -33.70 5.51 -2.15
C ALA A 179 -34.54 6.77 -1.93
N GLN A 180 -33.91 7.91 -1.60
CA GLN A 180 -34.58 9.20 -1.45
C GLN A 180 -35.13 9.71 -2.79
N ALA A 181 -34.39 9.56 -3.89
CA ALA A 181 -34.87 9.89 -5.23
C ALA A 181 -36.09 9.02 -5.62
N THR A 182 -36.06 7.72 -5.28
CA THR A 182 -37.19 6.81 -5.54
C THR A 182 -38.40 7.14 -4.65
N ALA A 183 -38.18 7.51 -3.39
CA ALA A 183 -39.24 7.92 -2.47
C ALA A 183 -39.85 9.28 -2.88
N ALA A 184 -39.03 10.24 -3.32
CA ALA A 184 -39.50 11.51 -3.87
C ALA A 184 -40.32 11.30 -5.16
N ALA A 185 -39.93 10.35 -6.02
CA ALA A 185 -40.72 9.97 -7.18
C ALA A 185 -42.06 9.31 -6.81
N LYS A 186 -42.15 8.61 -5.67
CA LYS A 186 -43.40 8.01 -5.14
C LYS A 186 -44.27 8.96 -4.32
N ALA A 187 -43.69 10.02 -3.76
CA ALA A 187 -44.39 11.04 -2.95
C ALA A 187 -44.86 12.25 -3.77
N GLN A 188 -44.53 12.30 -5.07
CA GLN A 188 -45.24 13.18 -6.00
C GLN A 188 -46.73 12.80 -5.97
N PRO A 189 -47.64 13.72 -5.60
CA PRO A 189 -49.06 13.45 -5.70
C PRO A 189 -49.38 13.10 -7.15
N ALA A 190 -50.14 12.03 -7.35
CA ALA A 190 -50.83 11.75 -8.61
C ALA A 190 -51.90 12.84 -8.85
N SER A 191 -51.45 14.05 -9.14
CA SER A 191 -52.28 15.18 -9.51
C SER A 191 -51.44 16.27 -10.17
N VAL A 192 -50.58 15.91 -11.13
CA VAL A 192 -50.34 16.83 -12.25
C VAL A 192 -51.24 16.30 -13.35
N PRO A 193 -52.22 17.07 -13.85
CA PRO A 193 -53.00 16.60 -14.98
C PRO A 193 -52.02 16.16 -16.06
N ALA A 194 -52.25 15.00 -16.66
CA ALA A 194 -51.57 14.62 -17.88
C ALA A 194 -51.94 15.67 -18.94
N VAL A 195 -51.21 16.78 -18.93
CA VAL A 195 -51.20 17.71 -20.04
C VAL A 195 -50.62 16.87 -21.16
N ASN A 196 -51.42 16.62 -22.18
CA ASN A 196 -50.93 16.14 -23.45
C ASN A 196 -49.95 17.21 -23.96
N VAL A 197 -48.69 17.15 -23.55
CA VAL A 197 -47.67 18.13 -23.92
C VAL A 197 -47.23 17.80 -25.34
N ASN A 198 -48.11 18.08 -26.29
CA ASN A 198 -47.74 18.17 -27.68
C ASN A 198 -46.99 19.50 -27.86
N VAL A 199 -45.73 19.53 -27.42
CA VAL A 199 -44.83 20.63 -27.76
C VAL A 199 -44.60 20.55 -29.25
N ASP A 200 -44.95 21.62 -29.96
CA ASP A 200 -44.65 21.75 -31.37
C ASP A 200 -43.14 21.62 -31.62
N PRO A 201 -42.69 20.70 -32.51
CA PRO A 201 -41.29 20.54 -32.88
C PRO A 201 -40.56 21.86 -33.16
N ALA A 202 -41.22 22.85 -33.78
CA ALA A 202 -40.59 24.13 -34.09
C ALA A 202 -40.29 24.94 -32.81
N SER A 203 -41.12 24.85 -31.78
CA SER A 203 -40.86 25.47 -30.47
C SER A 203 -39.64 24.85 -29.78
N ALA A 204 -39.54 23.52 -29.77
CA ALA A 204 -38.38 22.81 -29.23
C ALA A 204 -37.08 23.16 -30.00
N GLN A 205 -37.17 23.24 -31.32
CA GLN A 205 -36.09 23.72 -32.19
C GLN A 205 -35.64 25.15 -31.86
N GLY A 206 -36.59 26.07 -31.60
CA GLY A 206 -36.28 27.44 -31.18
C GLY A 206 -35.53 27.52 -29.85
N ILE A 207 -35.94 26.70 -28.87
CA ILE A 207 -35.25 26.57 -27.58
C ILE A 207 -33.82 26.07 -27.79
N ALA A 208 -33.65 25.01 -28.58
CA ALA A 208 -32.33 24.45 -28.88
C ALA A 208 -31.42 25.47 -29.56
N ARG A 209 -31.90 26.18 -30.60
CA ARG A 209 -31.12 27.22 -31.27
C ARG A 209 -30.64 28.30 -30.29
N SER A 210 -31.53 28.75 -29.40
CA SER A 210 -31.21 29.77 -28.40
C SER A 210 -30.16 29.27 -27.38
N MET A 211 -30.32 28.05 -26.87
CA MET A 211 -29.38 27.44 -25.91
C MET A 211 -28.02 27.15 -26.54
N MET A 212 -27.98 26.68 -27.78
CA MET A 212 -26.75 26.43 -28.54
C MET A 212 -25.91 27.70 -28.69
N ALA A 213 -26.54 28.80 -29.10
CA ALA A 213 -25.88 30.09 -29.25
C ALA A 213 -25.40 30.64 -27.90
N ALA A 214 -26.26 30.61 -26.87
CA ALA A 214 -25.97 31.19 -25.56
C ALA A 214 -24.89 30.43 -24.78
N ASN A 215 -24.90 29.10 -24.83
CA ASN A 215 -24.09 28.27 -23.92
C ASN A 215 -22.87 27.63 -24.57
N TYR A 216 -22.87 27.48 -25.90
CA TYR A 216 -21.83 26.73 -26.63
C TYR A 216 -21.19 27.52 -27.78
N GLY A 217 -21.72 28.70 -28.11
CA GLY A 217 -21.26 29.48 -29.26
C GLY A 217 -21.53 28.80 -30.61
N TRP A 218 -22.46 27.85 -30.66
CA TRP A 218 -22.81 27.12 -31.87
C TRP A 218 -23.87 27.89 -32.68
N GLY A 219 -23.58 28.14 -33.96
CA GLY A 219 -24.43 28.87 -34.88
C GLY A 219 -25.35 27.98 -35.72
N ASP A 220 -25.94 28.57 -36.75
CA ASP A 220 -26.90 27.89 -37.63
C ASP A 220 -26.29 26.71 -38.42
N ASP A 221 -24.98 26.72 -38.63
CA ASP A 221 -24.21 25.62 -39.24
C ASP A 221 -24.32 24.33 -38.40
N GLN A 222 -24.16 24.46 -37.07
CA GLN A 222 -24.34 23.35 -36.13
C GLN A 222 -25.81 23.01 -35.92
N PHE A 223 -26.67 24.03 -35.93
CA PHE A 223 -28.09 23.84 -35.72
C PHE A 223 -28.72 22.94 -36.79
N ALA A 224 -28.32 23.08 -38.06
CA ALA A 224 -28.79 22.21 -39.14
C ALA A 224 -28.47 20.73 -38.88
N CYS A 225 -27.26 20.42 -38.38
CA CYS A 225 -26.88 19.06 -37.98
C CYS A 225 -27.71 18.55 -36.81
N LEU A 226 -27.97 19.39 -35.80
CA LEU A 226 -28.81 19.02 -34.66
C LEU A 226 -30.26 18.71 -35.08
N VAL A 227 -30.82 19.51 -35.98
CA VAL A 227 -32.16 19.28 -36.54
C VAL A 227 -32.24 17.92 -37.21
N SER A 228 -31.29 17.59 -38.08
CA SER A 228 -31.23 16.27 -38.73
C SER A 228 -31.11 15.14 -37.69
N LEU A 229 -30.25 15.32 -36.70
CA LEU A 229 -30.01 14.35 -35.64
C LEU A 229 -31.27 14.05 -34.85
N TRP A 230 -31.86 15.04 -34.19
CA TRP A 230 -33.03 14.82 -33.32
C TRP A 230 -34.34 14.61 -34.10
N ASN A 231 -34.38 14.94 -35.40
CA ASN A 231 -35.44 14.46 -36.28
C ASN A 231 -35.42 12.93 -36.40
N ARG A 232 -34.24 12.31 -36.60
CA ARG A 232 -34.13 10.85 -36.65
C ARG A 232 -34.47 10.20 -35.31
N GLU A 233 -34.06 10.82 -34.20
CA GLU A 233 -34.26 10.25 -32.86
C GLU A 233 -35.72 10.24 -32.43
N SER A 234 -36.38 11.40 -32.49
CA SER A 234 -37.69 11.58 -31.84
C SER A 234 -38.70 12.35 -32.68
N GLY A 235 -38.25 12.99 -33.76
CA GLY A 235 -39.01 14.03 -34.45
C GLY A 235 -39.23 15.25 -33.55
N TRP A 236 -38.29 15.55 -32.65
CA TRP A 236 -38.37 16.62 -31.64
C TRP A 236 -39.53 16.49 -30.63
N ARG A 237 -40.08 15.28 -30.46
CA ARG A 237 -41.18 15.05 -29.51
C ARG A 237 -40.64 14.83 -28.10
N VAL A 238 -41.10 15.67 -27.17
CA VAL A 238 -40.76 15.62 -25.74
C VAL A 238 -41.19 14.31 -25.07
N ASN A 239 -42.26 13.70 -25.57
CA ASN A 239 -42.81 12.45 -25.06
C ASN A 239 -42.43 11.22 -25.91
N ALA A 240 -41.46 11.32 -26.82
CA ALA A 240 -40.99 10.17 -27.59
C ALA A 240 -40.35 9.14 -26.66
N GLY A 241 -40.92 7.94 -26.56
CA GLY A 241 -40.34 6.83 -25.81
C GLY A 241 -40.47 5.52 -26.56
N ASN A 242 -39.59 4.57 -26.26
CA ASN A 242 -39.61 3.22 -26.84
C ASN A 242 -39.44 2.13 -25.76
N ALA A 243 -39.66 0.87 -26.15
CA ALA A 243 -39.61 -0.27 -25.23
C ALA A 243 -38.22 -0.55 -24.63
N SER A 244 -37.14 -0.08 -25.27
CA SER A 244 -35.79 -0.18 -24.71
C SER A 244 -35.51 0.85 -23.60
N GLY A 245 -36.41 1.81 -23.40
CA GLY A 245 -36.33 2.81 -22.33
C GLY A 245 -35.64 4.12 -22.73
N ALA A 246 -35.41 4.34 -24.03
CA ALA A 246 -35.00 5.65 -24.52
C ALA A 246 -36.16 6.64 -24.45
N TYR A 247 -35.89 7.90 -24.09
CA TYR A 247 -36.93 8.90 -23.87
C TYR A 247 -36.53 10.31 -24.31
N GLY A 248 -37.53 11.08 -24.74
CA GLY A 248 -37.45 12.50 -25.01
C GLY A 248 -36.85 12.87 -26.36
N ILE A 249 -36.66 14.18 -26.57
CA ILE A 249 -36.06 14.78 -27.76
C ILE A 249 -34.71 14.12 -28.12
N PRO A 250 -33.75 13.95 -27.18
CA PRO A 250 -32.45 13.37 -27.50
C PRO A 250 -32.44 11.84 -27.49
N GLN A 251 -33.56 11.17 -27.15
CA GLN A 251 -33.62 9.71 -26.93
C GLN A 251 -32.59 9.19 -25.92
N ALA A 252 -32.53 9.81 -24.74
CA ALA A 252 -31.58 9.41 -23.69
C ALA A 252 -31.88 8.00 -23.17
N LEU A 253 -30.85 7.14 -23.04
CA LEU A 253 -30.97 5.77 -22.55
C LEU A 253 -30.14 5.51 -21.28
N PRO A 254 -30.77 5.21 -20.13
CA PRO A 254 -32.19 5.40 -19.83
C PRO A 254 -32.57 6.90 -19.76
N GLY A 255 -33.85 7.20 -20.00
CA GLY A 255 -34.36 8.59 -19.97
C GLY A 255 -34.09 9.34 -18.66
N SER A 256 -34.03 8.63 -17.54
CA SER A 256 -33.77 9.18 -16.20
C SER A 256 -32.43 9.93 -16.06
N LYS A 257 -31.48 9.72 -16.98
CA LYS A 257 -30.23 10.50 -17.02
C LYS A 257 -30.47 12.01 -17.16
N MET A 258 -31.57 12.40 -17.82
CA MET A 258 -31.95 13.80 -18.00
C MET A 258 -32.33 14.49 -16.68
N ALA A 259 -32.57 13.74 -15.60
CA ALA A 259 -32.81 14.31 -14.26
C ALA A 259 -31.65 15.18 -13.75
N SER A 260 -30.43 14.95 -14.26
CA SER A 260 -29.26 15.79 -13.96
C SER A 260 -29.39 17.22 -14.50
N ALA A 261 -30.22 17.47 -15.50
CA ALA A 261 -30.50 18.80 -16.04
C ALA A 261 -31.73 19.47 -15.41
N GLY A 262 -32.60 18.70 -14.75
CA GLY A 262 -33.80 19.21 -14.10
C GLY A 262 -34.77 18.09 -13.72
N ALA A 263 -35.47 18.26 -12.59
CA ALA A 263 -36.43 17.25 -12.10
C ALA A 263 -37.66 17.07 -13.02
N ASP A 264 -37.94 18.05 -13.88
CA ASP A 264 -39.05 18.11 -14.83
C ASP A 264 -38.72 17.55 -16.23
N TRP A 265 -37.60 16.82 -16.35
CA TRP A 265 -37.07 16.29 -17.62
C TRP A 265 -38.08 15.47 -18.43
N GLN A 266 -39.07 14.85 -17.79
CA GLN A 266 -40.02 13.99 -18.49
C GLN A 266 -41.00 14.79 -19.37
N THR A 267 -41.28 16.05 -19.04
CA THR A 267 -42.29 16.86 -19.75
C THR A 267 -41.79 18.21 -20.23
N ASN A 268 -40.58 18.63 -19.82
CA ASN A 268 -40.00 19.91 -20.19
C ASN A 268 -39.00 19.79 -21.36
N PRO A 269 -39.29 20.34 -22.57
CA PRO A 269 -38.37 20.34 -23.69
C PRO A 269 -37.04 21.03 -23.37
N ALA A 270 -37.06 22.14 -22.62
CA ALA A 270 -35.85 22.88 -22.29
C ALA A 270 -34.87 22.03 -21.47
N THR A 271 -35.39 21.27 -20.50
CA THR A 271 -34.59 20.35 -19.68
C THR A 271 -33.98 19.23 -20.52
N GLN A 272 -34.77 18.62 -21.43
CA GLN A 272 -34.28 17.57 -22.33
C GLN A 272 -33.21 18.09 -23.30
N ILE A 273 -33.43 19.28 -23.86
CA ILE A 273 -32.51 19.96 -24.77
C ILE A 273 -31.21 20.31 -24.04
N ALA A 274 -31.28 20.88 -22.85
CA ALA A 274 -30.09 21.23 -22.06
C ALA A 274 -29.22 20.00 -21.78
N TRP A 275 -29.84 18.88 -21.38
CA TRP A 275 -29.13 17.62 -21.19
C TRP A 275 -28.51 17.10 -22.50
N GLY A 276 -29.30 17.07 -23.58
CA GLY A 276 -28.87 16.55 -24.88
C GLY A 276 -27.70 17.36 -25.48
N LEU A 277 -27.74 18.69 -25.38
CA LEU A 277 -26.66 19.56 -25.82
C LEU A 277 -25.38 19.33 -24.98
N GLY A 278 -25.51 19.16 -23.67
CA GLY A 278 -24.39 18.81 -22.79
C GLY A 278 -23.76 17.47 -23.15
N TYR A 279 -24.58 16.47 -23.46
CA TYR A 279 -24.11 15.16 -23.92
C TYR A 279 -23.36 15.25 -25.26
N ILE A 280 -23.91 15.99 -26.23
CA ILE A 280 -23.27 16.23 -27.52
C ILE A 280 -21.92 16.92 -27.35
N ALA A 281 -21.86 17.99 -26.54
CA ALA A 281 -20.62 18.69 -26.25
C ALA A 281 -19.57 17.76 -25.64
N GLY A 282 -19.95 16.98 -24.62
CA GLY A 282 -19.02 16.12 -23.90
C GLY A 282 -18.51 14.91 -24.68
N ARG A 283 -19.32 14.37 -25.59
CA ARG A 283 -18.98 13.12 -26.31
C ARG A 283 -18.55 13.33 -27.76
N TYR A 284 -19.14 14.29 -28.44
CA TYR A 284 -18.96 14.52 -29.87
C TYR A 284 -18.31 15.87 -30.20
N GLY A 285 -18.12 16.71 -29.18
CA GLY A 285 -17.56 18.05 -29.33
C GLY A 285 -18.58 19.06 -29.84
N ASN A 286 -19.36 18.74 -30.88
CA ASN A 286 -20.40 19.60 -31.44
C ASN A 286 -21.51 18.81 -32.18
N PRO A 287 -22.65 19.45 -32.53
CA PRO A 287 -23.77 18.77 -33.18
C PRO A 287 -23.43 18.15 -34.54
N CYS A 288 -22.57 18.76 -35.34
CA CYS A 288 -22.16 18.15 -36.61
C CYS A 288 -21.25 16.93 -36.41
N GLY A 289 -20.42 16.91 -35.37
CA GLY A 289 -19.66 15.73 -34.95
C GLY A 289 -20.59 14.59 -34.53
N ALA A 290 -21.64 14.89 -33.77
CA ALA A 290 -22.66 13.90 -33.38
C ALA A 290 -23.44 13.37 -34.59
N TRP A 291 -23.87 14.27 -35.48
CA TRP A 291 -24.58 13.90 -36.71
C TRP A 291 -23.74 13.00 -37.61
N SER A 292 -22.47 13.37 -37.85
CA SER A 292 -21.55 12.55 -38.64
C SER A 292 -21.31 11.17 -38.02
N HIS A 293 -21.26 11.07 -36.69
CA HIS A 293 -21.14 9.79 -36.01
C HIS A 293 -22.38 8.93 -36.24
N SER A 294 -23.58 9.47 -36.05
CA SER A 294 -24.79 8.71 -36.30
C SER A 294 -24.98 8.28 -37.76
N GLU A 295 -24.58 9.11 -38.73
CA GLU A 295 -24.64 8.71 -40.14
C GLU A 295 -23.77 7.46 -40.41
N ALA A 296 -22.66 7.31 -39.65
CA ALA A 296 -21.76 6.18 -39.78
C ALA A 296 -22.21 4.93 -38.99
N THR A 297 -22.81 5.11 -37.80
CA THR A 297 -23.03 4.00 -36.85
C THR A 297 -24.50 3.72 -36.54
N GLY A 298 -25.41 4.61 -36.94
CA GLY A 298 -26.83 4.53 -36.64
C GLY A 298 -27.22 5.00 -35.23
N TRP A 299 -26.28 5.53 -34.43
CA TRP A 299 -26.55 6.06 -33.08
C TRP A 299 -25.60 7.22 -32.71
N TYR A 300 -25.91 7.94 -31.64
CA TYR A 300 -25.01 8.91 -30.98
C TYR A 300 -25.25 8.86 -29.46
#